data_AF-A0A842AVP4-F1
#
_entry.id   AF-A0A842AVP4-F1
#
_cell.length_a   1.000
_cell.length_b   1.000
_cell.length_c   1.000
_cell.angle_alpha   90.00
_cell.angle_beta   90.00
_cell.angle_gamma   90.00
#
_symmetry.space_group_name_H-M   'P 1'
#
loop_
_entity.id
_entity.type
_entity.pdbx_description
1 polymer ?
#
loop_
_entity_poly.entity_id
_entity_poly.type
_entity_poly.pdbx_seq_one_letter_code
_entity_poly.pdbx_strand_id
1 'polypeptide(L)'
;MIKALRNIAKNAYGITIIKKGIVIITGLLTMILLTRFLGPELKGEYSYLFNLVTIGTTILNLGISLVYPEYKRKGRDYRNVFITLSLLQFIIYIALSLLFFFLSGMGNSGFVAILISVSILNLQLSQLNLVEDIRSHSVITIIGAVSNLLFTIVLFYFFSSNVSLVLLVFLLKNVILIGCTLRILAKNFHFGGSKKAFQAILVAGMLPMLTTFLISINYRIDIVLLGWMNVSFYDIGLYSTGVQLAEYAWMIPDIFKEVMLHKNARRDDIRSLLFSLRMATTSVIFFGILMIIGGKWLIGFMFGASFIGAYSITVLMFLAVPAMVYTKIIGTLFIANGKWRFYFVTLLITVLLNIALNFVLVPFFGTIGSALASIVSYSLSGGIFLIWLIRNTDAKWHDALFIKKQDVVQIRQIIKR
;
A
#
# COMPACT_ATOMS: atom_id res chain seq x y z
N MET A 1 -32.16 11.78 5.94
CA MET A 1 -30.88 11.04 5.92
C MET A 1 -30.80 9.97 4.82
N ILE A 2 -31.79 9.08 4.68
CA ILE A 2 -31.76 7.94 3.72
C ILE A 2 -31.76 8.39 2.24
N LYS A 3 -32.53 9.42 1.87
CA LYS A 3 -32.51 9.99 0.49
C LYS A 3 -31.16 10.64 0.12
N ALA A 4 -30.50 11.29 1.09
CA ALA A 4 -29.18 11.89 0.89
C ALA A 4 -28.10 10.82 0.67
N LEU A 5 -28.11 9.76 1.49
CA LEU A 5 -27.25 8.58 1.30
C LEU A 5 -27.48 7.91 -0.06
N ARG A 6 -28.73 7.79 -0.52
CA ARG A 6 -29.08 7.23 -1.83
C ARG A 6 -28.60 8.09 -3.00
N ASN A 7 -28.62 9.42 -2.87
CA ASN A 7 -28.09 10.33 -3.89
C ASN A 7 -26.55 10.35 -3.93
N ILE A 8 -25.90 10.24 -2.78
CA ILE A 8 -24.43 10.09 -2.68
C ILE A 8 -23.99 8.77 -3.32
N ALA A 9 -24.71 7.67 -3.09
CA ALA A 9 -24.42 6.35 -3.68
C ALA A 9 -24.64 6.28 -5.21
N LYS A 10 -25.42 7.21 -5.79
CA LYS A 10 -25.60 7.31 -7.24
C LYS A 10 -24.44 8.05 -7.94
N ASN A 11 -23.69 8.88 -7.21
CA ASN A 11 -22.54 9.61 -7.73
C ASN A 11 -21.26 8.79 -7.55
N ALA A 12 -20.45 8.64 -8.62
CA ALA A 12 -19.19 7.89 -8.61
C ALA A 12 -18.18 8.40 -7.56
N TYR A 13 -18.24 9.69 -7.23
CA TYR A 13 -17.42 10.27 -6.16
C TYR A 13 -17.92 9.89 -4.76
N GLY A 14 -19.25 9.89 -4.56
CA GLY A 14 -19.86 9.53 -3.28
C GLY A 14 -19.63 8.07 -2.90
N ILE A 15 -19.75 7.15 -3.85
CA ILE A 15 -19.44 5.73 -3.61
C ILE A 15 -17.95 5.51 -3.31
N THR A 16 -17.05 6.32 -3.89
CA THR A 16 -15.62 6.23 -3.62
C THR A 16 -15.27 6.63 -2.19
N ILE A 17 -15.93 7.65 -1.65
CA ILE A 17 -15.77 8.08 -0.24
C ILE A 17 -16.31 7.01 0.71
N ILE A 18 -17.52 6.50 0.45
CA ILE A 18 -18.13 5.42 1.26
C ILE A 18 -17.23 4.18 1.25
N LYS A 19 -16.75 3.78 0.07
CA LYS A 19 -15.78 2.68 -0.09
C LYS A 19 -14.58 2.89 0.82
N LYS A 20 -13.97 4.07 0.81
CA LYS A 20 -12.81 4.35 1.66
C LYS A 20 -13.13 4.14 3.13
N GLY A 21 -14.20 4.75 3.65
CA GLY A 21 -14.59 4.57 5.06
C GLY A 21 -14.77 3.10 5.43
N ILE A 22 -15.48 2.33 4.61
CA ILE A 22 -15.71 0.90 4.84
C ILE A 22 -14.39 0.13 4.83
N VAL A 23 -13.56 0.30 3.80
CA VAL A 23 -12.28 -0.43 3.65
C VAL A 23 -11.34 -0.14 4.81
N ILE A 24 -11.34 1.09 5.33
CA ILE A 24 -10.48 1.47 6.46
C ILE A 24 -10.95 0.79 7.74
N ILE A 25 -12.25 0.85 8.03
CA ILE A 25 -12.82 0.25 9.25
C ILE A 25 -12.66 -1.27 9.20
N THR A 26 -13.03 -1.92 8.09
CA THR A 26 -12.88 -3.38 7.98
C THR A 26 -11.42 -3.81 7.96
N GLY A 27 -10.53 -3.04 7.32
CA GLY A 27 -9.09 -3.28 7.34
C GLY A 27 -8.49 -3.23 8.74
N LEU A 28 -8.87 -2.23 9.54
CA LEU A 28 -8.43 -2.11 10.93
C LEU A 28 -8.95 -3.27 11.79
N LEU A 29 -10.24 -3.61 11.65
CA LEU A 29 -10.83 -4.74 12.38
C LEU A 29 -10.17 -6.07 11.99
N THR A 30 -9.92 -6.31 10.69
CA THR A 30 -9.19 -7.49 10.24
C THR A 30 -7.77 -7.51 10.80
N MET A 31 -7.06 -6.38 10.80
CA MET A 31 -5.71 -6.29 11.38
C MET A 31 -5.71 -6.72 12.85
N ILE A 32 -6.64 -6.19 13.66
CA ILE A 32 -6.77 -6.50 15.08
C ILE A 32 -7.05 -7.99 15.28
N LEU A 33 -8.08 -8.52 14.63
CA LEU A 33 -8.51 -9.92 14.79
C LEU A 33 -7.43 -10.91 14.32
N LEU A 34 -6.83 -10.66 13.16
CA LEU A 34 -5.80 -11.53 12.58
C LEU A 34 -4.52 -11.53 13.44
N THR A 35 -4.12 -10.37 13.96
CA THR A 35 -2.94 -10.26 14.84
C THR A 35 -3.17 -10.99 16.17
N ARG A 36 -4.36 -10.86 16.75
CA ARG A 36 -4.75 -11.61 17.94
C ARG A 36 -4.84 -13.12 17.70
N PHE A 37 -5.41 -13.52 16.57
CA PHE A 37 -5.56 -14.93 16.19
C PHE A 37 -4.21 -15.63 16.07
N LEU A 38 -3.23 -14.99 15.45
CA LEU A 38 -1.93 -15.60 15.19
C LEU A 38 -1.01 -15.58 16.42
N GLY A 39 -1.10 -14.56 17.28
CA GLY A 39 -0.05 -14.29 18.27
C GLY A 39 1.26 -13.82 17.61
N PRO A 40 2.26 -13.38 18.39
CA PRO A 40 3.42 -12.69 17.82
C PRO A 40 4.25 -13.54 16.85
N GLU A 41 4.54 -14.79 17.20
CA GLU A 41 5.40 -15.65 16.38
C GLU A 41 4.80 -15.96 15.00
N LEU A 42 3.58 -16.50 14.96
CA LEU A 42 2.90 -16.79 13.68
C LEU A 42 2.55 -15.51 12.91
N LYS A 43 2.34 -14.38 13.61
CA LYS A 43 2.20 -13.05 12.97
C LYS A 43 3.49 -12.65 12.27
N GLY A 44 4.65 -12.94 12.84
CA GLY A 44 5.96 -12.70 12.21
C GLY A 44 6.14 -13.53 10.95
N GLU A 45 5.89 -14.84 11.03
CA GLU A 45 5.95 -15.73 9.87
C GLU A 45 4.97 -15.29 8.76
N TYR A 46 3.70 -15.03 9.12
CA TYR A 46 2.71 -14.51 8.18
C TYR A 46 3.17 -13.21 7.52
N SER A 47 3.71 -12.28 8.31
CA SER A 47 4.17 -10.99 7.79
C SER A 47 5.35 -11.19 6.83
N TYR A 48 6.30 -12.06 7.15
CA TYR A 48 7.40 -12.41 6.25
C TYR A 48 6.90 -12.95 4.91
N LEU A 49 6.02 -13.96 4.93
CA LEU A 49 5.46 -14.56 3.72
C LEU A 49 4.60 -13.56 2.93
N PHE A 50 3.79 -12.74 3.61
CA PHE A 50 2.96 -11.72 2.96
C PHE A 50 3.80 -10.64 2.27
N ASN A 51 4.94 -10.25 2.86
CA ASN A 51 5.88 -9.32 2.23
C ASN A 51 6.51 -9.91 0.96
N LEU A 52 6.89 -11.20 0.99
CA LEU A 52 7.36 -11.91 -0.22
C LEU A 52 6.30 -11.93 -1.32
N VAL A 53 5.04 -12.23 -0.97
CA VAL A 53 3.92 -12.19 -1.93
C VAL A 53 3.76 -10.79 -2.52
N THR A 54 3.83 -9.74 -1.69
CA THR A 54 3.65 -8.35 -2.13
C THR A 54 4.77 -7.89 -3.07
N ILE A 55 6.02 -8.18 -2.73
CA ILE A 55 7.19 -7.86 -3.55
C ILE A 55 7.14 -8.64 -4.86
N GLY A 56 6.91 -9.96 -4.80
CA GLY A 56 6.76 -10.83 -5.97
C GLY A 56 5.65 -10.38 -6.91
N THR A 57 4.48 -10.05 -6.36
CA THR A 57 3.36 -9.50 -7.14
C THR A 57 3.72 -8.19 -7.84
N THR A 58 4.49 -7.32 -7.18
CA THR A 58 4.85 -6.01 -7.73
C THR A 58 5.79 -6.16 -8.94
N ILE A 59 6.83 -6.98 -8.84
CA ILE A 59 7.81 -7.15 -9.91
C ILE A 59 7.28 -8.04 -11.05
N LEU A 60 6.60 -9.14 -10.72
CA LEU A 60 6.07 -10.07 -11.71
C LEU A 60 4.78 -9.59 -12.38
N ASN A 61 4.19 -8.46 -11.96
CA ASN A 61 3.13 -7.80 -12.74
C ASN A 61 3.63 -7.30 -14.11
N LEU A 62 4.94 -7.09 -14.28
CA LEU A 62 5.58 -6.57 -15.50
C LEU A 62 5.05 -5.18 -15.94
N GLY A 63 4.41 -4.45 -15.01
CA GLY A 63 3.85 -3.12 -15.26
C GLY A 63 2.59 -3.10 -16.11
N ILE A 64 2.02 -4.26 -16.45
CA ILE A 64 0.81 -4.38 -17.27
C ILE A 64 -0.34 -3.58 -16.65
N SER A 65 -0.51 -3.66 -15.33
CA SER A 65 -1.60 -2.95 -14.65
C SER A 65 -1.42 -1.43 -14.62
N LEU A 66 -0.21 -0.92 -14.87
CA LEU A 66 0.14 0.50 -14.72
C LEU A 66 0.00 1.29 -16.02
N VAL A 67 0.12 0.63 -17.18
CA VAL A 67 0.10 1.30 -18.50
C VAL A 67 -1.30 1.36 -19.13
N TYR A 68 -2.26 0.59 -18.64
CA TYR A 68 -3.62 0.57 -19.17
C TYR A 68 -4.29 1.97 -19.29
N PRO A 69 -4.22 2.86 -18.27
CA PRO A 69 -4.83 4.19 -18.38
C PRO A 69 -4.28 5.03 -19.55
N GLU A 70 -2.99 4.89 -19.87
CA GLU A 70 -2.36 5.62 -20.98
C GLU A 70 -2.86 5.10 -22.33
N TYR A 71 -2.96 3.77 -22.48
CA TYR A 71 -3.48 3.14 -23.70
C TYR A 71 -4.97 3.46 -23.92
N LYS A 72 -5.77 3.51 -22.85
CA LYS A 72 -7.18 3.91 -22.93
C LYS A 72 -7.34 5.35 -23.43
N ARG A 73 -6.48 6.28 -22.98
CA ARG A 73 -6.49 7.69 -23.44
C ARG A 73 -6.15 7.86 -24.91
N LYS A 74 -5.38 6.93 -25.51
CA LYS A 74 -5.02 6.94 -26.94
C LYS A 74 -6.16 6.50 -27.88
N GLY A 75 -7.36 6.23 -27.35
CA GLY A 75 -8.59 6.08 -28.14
C GLY A 75 -8.75 4.76 -28.89
N ARG A 76 -7.85 3.79 -28.71
CA ARG A 76 -7.97 2.43 -29.27
C ARG A 76 -8.53 1.48 -28.20
N ASP A 77 -9.41 0.56 -28.61
CA ASP A 77 -9.93 -0.46 -27.70
C ASP A 77 -8.89 -1.55 -27.41
N TYR A 78 -8.01 -1.27 -26.44
CA TYR A 78 -7.03 -2.21 -25.93
C TYR A 78 -7.57 -3.08 -24.78
N ARG A 79 -8.83 -2.91 -24.37
CA ARG A 79 -9.40 -3.61 -23.20
C ARG A 79 -9.20 -5.12 -23.29
N ASN A 80 -9.64 -5.71 -24.40
CA ASN A 80 -9.54 -7.15 -24.63
C ASN A 80 -8.08 -7.63 -24.75
N VAL A 81 -7.18 -6.80 -25.30
CA VAL A 81 -5.74 -7.09 -25.38
C VAL A 81 -5.13 -7.23 -23.98
N PHE A 82 -5.48 -6.32 -23.06
CA PHE A 82 -4.98 -6.36 -21.67
C PHE A 82 -5.57 -7.54 -20.89
N ILE A 83 -6.86 -7.83 -21.06
CA ILE A 83 -7.50 -9.01 -20.43
C ILE A 83 -6.83 -10.30 -20.93
N THR A 84 -6.67 -10.44 -22.25
CA THR A 84 -6.00 -11.62 -22.84
C THR A 84 -4.57 -11.77 -22.33
N LEU A 85 -3.78 -10.69 -22.31
CA LEU A 85 -2.40 -10.74 -21.79
C LEU A 85 -2.35 -11.14 -20.30
N SER A 86 -3.26 -10.59 -19.49
CA SER A 86 -3.35 -10.91 -18.06
C SER A 86 -3.71 -12.37 -17.82
N LEU A 87 -4.67 -12.91 -18.58
CA LEU A 87 -5.07 -14.31 -18.50
C LEU A 87 -3.97 -15.27 -18.97
N LEU A 88 -3.28 -14.96 -20.07
CA LEU A 88 -2.16 -15.76 -20.56
C LEU A 88 -1.01 -15.79 -19.54
N GLN A 89 -0.65 -14.64 -18.99
CA GLN A 89 0.35 -14.57 -17.93
C GLN A 89 -0.06 -15.37 -16.69
N PHE A 90 -1.32 -15.25 -16.27
CA PHE A 90 -1.86 -16.00 -15.14
C PHE A 90 -1.76 -17.51 -15.36
N ILE A 91 -2.16 -18.01 -16.54
CA ILE A 91 -2.10 -19.44 -16.87
C ILE A 91 -0.65 -19.97 -16.78
N ILE A 92 0.32 -19.21 -17.30
CA ILE A 92 1.74 -19.59 -17.21
C ILE A 92 2.20 -19.60 -15.74
N TYR A 93 1.90 -18.55 -14.99
CA TYR A 93 2.37 -18.41 -13.61
C TYR A 93 1.73 -19.42 -12.66
N ILE A 94 0.43 -19.69 -12.81
CA ILE A 94 -0.26 -20.68 -11.98
C ILE A 94 0.23 -22.10 -12.30
N ALA A 95 0.50 -22.43 -13.57
CA ALA A 95 1.06 -23.74 -13.94
C ALA A 95 2.46 -23.94 -13.32
N LEU A 96 3.34 -22.93 -13.43
CA LEU A 96 4.66 -22.96 -12.81
C LEU A 96 4.58 -23.03 -11.28
N SER A 97 3.65 -22.29 -10.67
CA SER A 97 3.45 -22.28 -9.22
C SER A 97 2.92 -23.60 -8.69
N LEU A 98 1.98 -24.24 -9.40
CA LEU A 98 1.48 -25.57 -9.05
C LEU A 98 2.57 -26.63 -9.18
N LEU A 99 3.35 -26.60 -10.27
CA LEU A 99 4.50 -27.47 -10.44
C LEU A 99 5.48 -27.31 -9.27
N PHE A 100 5.84 -26.07 -8.94
CA PHE A 100 6.72 -25.77 -7.81
C PHE A 100 6.12 -26.21 -6.46
N PHE A 101 4.81 -26.05 -6.25
CA PHE A 101 4.13 -26.49 -5.02
C PHE A 101 4.24 -28.00 -4.81
N PHE A 102 4.04 -28.80 -5.86
CA PHE A 102 4.19 -30.25 -5.76
C PHE A 102 5.66 -30.67 -5.57
N LEU A 103 6.60 -30.04 -6.30
CA LEU A 103 8.02 -30.36 -6.20
C LEU A 103 8.66 -29.95 -4.87
N SER A 104 8.15 -28.90 -4.22
CA SER A 104 8.63 -28.41 -2.92
C SER A 104 8.01 -29.13 -1.72
N GLY A 105 7.28 -30.23 -1.93
CA GLY A 105 6.68 -31.01 -0.85
C GLY A 105 5.48 -30.33 -0.19
N MET A 106 4.73 -29.50 -0.92
CA MET A 106 3.52 -28.81 -0.43
C MET A 106 3.76 -27.84 0.74
N GLY A 107 4.97 -27.27 0.83
CA GLY A 107 5.31 -26.29 1.86
C GLY A 107 4.76 -24.88 1.62
N ASN A 108 4.96 -23.99 2.60
CA ASN A 108 4.53 -22.59 2.56
C ASN A 108 5.12 -21.81 1.37
N SER A 109 6.31 -22.18 0.89
CA SER A 109 6.96 -21.57 -0.28
C SER A 109 6.16 -21.79 -1.57
N GLY A 110 5.64 -23.00 -1.79
CA GLY A 110 4.76 -23.28 -2.93
C GLY A 110 3.44 -22.52 -2.83
N PHE A 111 2.88 -22.38 -1.61
CA PHE A 111 1.67 -21.60 -1.38
C PHE A 111 1.88 -20.11 -1.68
N VAL A 112 3.05 -19.55 -1.32
CA VAL A 112 3.46 -18.19 -1.69
C VAL A 112 3.50 -18.01 -3.20
N ALA A 113 4.03 -18.97 -3.97
CA ALA A 113 4.06 -18.89 -5.44
C ALA A 113 2.65 -18.84 -6.05
N ILE A 114 1.74 -19.69 -5.55
CA ILE A 114 0.32 -19.68 -5.94
C ILE A 114 -0.32 -18.33 -5.62
N LEU A 115 -0.09 -17.80 -4.41
CA LEU A 115 -0.60 -16.50 -3.98
C LEU A 115 -0.08 -15.35 -4.85
N ILE A 116 1.19 -15.36 -5.24
CA ILE A 116 1.76 -14.38 -6.16
C ILE A 116 1.01 -14.42 -7.49
N SER A 117 0.85 -15.60 -8.09
CA SER A 117 0.16 -15.79 -9.37
C SER A 117 -1.27 -15.24 -9.34
N VAL A 118 -2.03 -15.60 -8.31
CA VAL A 118 -3.42 -15.14 -8.13
C VAL A 118 -3.47 -13.63 -7.83
N SER A 119 -2.54 -13.10 -7.03
CA SER A 119 -2.49 -11.68 -6.69
C SER A 119 -2.15 -10.80 -7.89
N ILE A 120 -1.31 -11.28 -8.82
CA ILE A 120 -0.98 -10.59 -10.07
C ILE A 120 -2.23 -10.42 -10.95
N LEU A 121 -2.97 -11.52 -11.16
CA LEU A 121 -4.21 -11.45 -11.94
C LEU A 121 -5.23 -10.51 -11.27
N ASN A 122 -5.42 -10.62 -9.96
CA ASN A 122 -6.32 -9.73 -9.23
C ASN A 122 -5.91 -8.26 -9.40
N LEU A 123 -4.61 -7.94 -9.24
CA LEU A 123 -4.10 -6.59 -9.41
C LEU A 123 -4.35 -6.04 -10.82
N GLN A 124 -4.07 -6.83 -11.86
CA GLN A 124 -4.26 -6.42 -13.26
C GLN A 124 -5.73 -6.17 -13.58
N LEU A 125 -6.62 -7.10 -13.22
CA LEU A 125 -8.05 -6.96 -13.46
C LEU A 125 -8.67 -5.83 -12.64
N SER A 126 -8.25 -5.67 -11.38
CA SER A 126 -8.71 -4.59 -10.51
C SER A 126 -8.35 -3.21 -11.08
N GLN A 127 -7.10 -3.02 -11.54
CA GLN A 127 -6.69 -1.75 -12.17
C GLN A 127 -7.39 -1.49 -13.50
N LEU A 128 -7.60 -2.52 -14.32
CA LEU A 128 -8.37 -2.40 -15.55
C LEU A 128 -9.81 -1.96 -15.22
N ASN A 129 -10.45 -2.60 -14.25
CA ASN A 129 -11.81 -2.27 -13.85
C ASN A 129 -11.93 -0.88 -13.23
N LEU A 130 -10.91 -0.39 -12.52
CA LEU A 130 -10.86 0.99 -12.02
C LEU A 130 -10.95 2.01 -13.17
N VAL A 131 -10.29 1.74 -14.29
CA VAL A 131 -10.28 2.62 -15.47
C VAL A 131 -11.57 2.50 -16.27
N GLU A 132 -12.14 1.29 -16.39
CA GLU A 132 -13.38 1.07 -17.14
C GLU A 132 -14.63 1.53 -16.37
N ASP A 133 -14.73 1.22 -15.09
CA ASP A 133 -15.88 1.57 -14.25
C ASP A 133 -15.47 1.71 -12.78
N ILE A 134 -15.24 2.96 -12.37
CA ILE A 134 -14.91 3.34 -10.99
C ILE A 134 -15.95 2.85 -9.98
N ARG A 135 -17.24 2.79 -10.38
CA ARG A 135 -18.33 2.37 -9.49
C ARG A 135 -18.25 0.87 -9.24
N SER A 136 -18.12 0.06 -10.29
CA SER A 136 -17.99 -1.40 -10.13
C SER A 136 -16.72 -1.76 -9.35
N HIS A 137 -15.61 -1.09 -9.64
CA HIS A 137 -14.36 -1.25 -8.90
C HIS A 137 -14.56 -0.95 -7.41
N SER A 138 -15.29 0.12 -7.09
CA SER A 138 -15.58 0.50 -5.71
C SER A 138 -16.44 -0.53 -4.99
N VAL A 139 -17.48 -1.05 -5.63
CA VAL A 139 -18.34 -2.12 -5.07
C VAL A 139 -17.55 -3.40 -4.84
N ILE A 140 -16.76 -3.83 -5.83
CA ILE A 140 -15.93 -5.04 -5.73
C ILE A 140 -14.89 -4.91 -4.61
N THR A 141 -14.28 -3.74 -4.44
CA THR A 141 -13.34 -3.48 -3.34
C THR A 141 -14.04 -3.60 -1.97
N ILE A 142 -15.27 -3.09 -1.83
CA ILE A 142 -16.07 -3.24 -0.61
C ILE A 142 -16.36 -4.72 -0.34
N ILE A 143 -16.80 -5.47 -1.37
CA ILE A 143 -17.06 -6.91 -1.25
C ILE A 143 -15.82 -7.62 -0.73
N GLY A 144 -14.65 -7.40 -1.33
CA GLY A 144 -13.41 -8.03 -0.88
C GLY A 144 -13.04 -7.66 0.56
N ALA A 145 -13.22 -6.41 0.96
CA ALA A 145 -12.91 -5.98 2.32
C ALA A 145 -13.85 -6.61 3.36
N VAL A 146 -15.15 -6.70 3.05
CA VAL A 146 -16.15 -7.34 3.92
C VAL A 146 -15.94 -8.85 3.96
N SER A 147 -15.74 -9.52 2.82
CA SER A 147 -15.43 -10.96 2.77
C SER A 147 -14.18 -11.30 3.57
N ASN A 148 -13.12 -10.49 3.46
CA ASN A 148 -11.89 -10.67 4.23
C ASN A 148 -12.14 -10.59 5.75
N LEU A 149 -12.93 -9.61 6.19
CA LEU A 149 -13.31 -9.50 7.60
C LEU A 149 -14.14 -10.69 8.06
N LEU A 150 -15.16 -11.09 7.29
CA LEU A 150 -16.00 -12.24 7.62
C LEU A 150 -15.19 -13.53 7.73
N PHE A 151 -14.30 -13.80 6.77
CA PHE A 151 -13.42 -14.97 6.84
C PHE A 151 -12.46 -14.91 8.02
N THR A 152 -11.93 -13.73 8.36
CA THR A 152 -11.08 -13.56 9.55
C THR A 152 -11.86 -13.80 10.84
N ILE A 153 -13.11 -13.36 10.93
CA ILE A 153 -14.00 -13.63 12.07
C ILE A 153 -14.24 -15.15 12.19
N VAL A 154 -14.50 -15.83 11.07
CA VAL A 154 -14.67 -17.29 11.06
C VAL A 154 -13.38 -18.00 11.53
N LEU A 155 -12.20 -17.60 11.04
CA LEU A 155 -10.95 -18.15 11.53
C LEU A 155 -10.79 -17.95 13.04
N PHE A 156 -11.06 -16.73 13.52
CA PHE A 156 -10.87 -16.35 14.91
C PHE A 156 -11.67 -17.20 15.89
N TYR A 157 -12.93 -17.55 15.56
CA TYR A 157 -13.81 -18.27 16.47
C TYR A 157 -13.81 -19.80 16.30
N PHE A 158 -13.51 -20.30 15.09
CA PHE A 158 -13.73 -21.73 14.76
C PHE A 158 -12.44 -22.54 14.55
N PHE A 159 -11.28 -21.89 14.43
CA PHE A 159 -10.03 -22.57 14.10
C PHE A 159 -8.95 -22.27 15.13
N SER A 160 -7.93 -23.13 15.19
CA SER A 160 -6.70 -22.86 15.93
C SER A 160 -5.74 -22.00 15.10
N SER A 161 -4.89 -21.25 15.80
CA SER A 161 -3.91 -20.33 15.20
C SER A 161 -2.97 -21.05 14.23
N ASN A 162 -3.07 -20.72 12.94
CA ASN A 162 -2.25 -21.33 11.89
C ASN A 162 -2.06 -20.34 10.72
N VAL A 163 -0.81 -20.17 10.29
CA VAL A 163 -0.44 -19.25 9.19
C VAL A 163 -1.09 -19.66 7.87
N SER A 164 -1.12 -20.95 7.56
CA SER A 164 -1.68 -21.48 6.31
C SER A 164 -3.18 -21.19 6.17
N LEU A 165 -3.93 -21.16 7.28
CA LEU A 165 -5.35 -20.76 7.26
C LEU A 165 -5.52 -19.29 6.90
N VAL A 166 -4.65 -18.41 7.42
CA VAL A 166 -4.68 -16.97 7.10
C VAL A 166 -4.28 -16.73 5.63
N LEU A 167 -3.28 -17.46 5.14
CA LEU A 167 -2.90 -17.43 3.73
C LEU A 167 -4.04 -17.95 2.82
N LEU A 168 -4.77 -18.97 3.26
CA LEU A 168 -5.96 -19.47 2.56
C LEU A 168 -7.07 -18.41 2.50
N VAL A 169 -7.34 -17.69 3.58
CA VAL A 169 -8.30 -16.57 3.57
C VAL A 169 -7.87 -15.48 2.59
N PHE A 170 -6.57 -15.17 2.54
CA PHE A 170 -6.04 -14.23 1.57
C PHE A 170 -6.21 -14.72 0.12
N LEU A 171 -6.01 -16.02 -0.14
CA LEU A 171 -6.27 -16.65 -1.43
C LEU A 171 -7.75 -16.55 -1.82
N LEU A 172 -8.66 -16.98 -0.94
CA LEU A 172 -10.10 -16.97 -1.16
C LEU A 172 -10.62 -15.55 -1.46
N LYS A 173 -10.14 -14.55 -0.72
CA LYS A 173 -10.46 -13.14 -0.98
C LYS A 173 -10.09 -12.74 -2.40
N ASN A 174 -8.87 -13.07 -2.87
CA ASN A 174 -8.43 -12.72 -4.22
C ASN A 174 -9.26 -13.46 -5.29
N VAL A 175 -9.61 -14.73 -5.07
CA VAL A 175 -10.47 -15.51 -5.98
C VAL A 175 -11.85 -14.87 -6.13
N ILE A 176 -12.47 -14.43 -5.04
CA ILE A 176 -13.76 -13.71 -5.07
C ILE A 176 -13.64 -12.42 -5.90
N LEU A 177 -12.59 -11.63 -5.66
CA LEU A 177 -12.36 -10.37 -6.39
C LEU A 177 -12.16 -10.60 -7.90
N ILE A 178 -11.39 -11.62 -8.27
CA ILE A 178 -11.19 -12.02 -9.66
C ILE A 178 -12.51 -12.45 -10.28
N GLY A 179 -13.26 -13.34 -9.63
CA GLY A 179 -14.55 -13.84 -10.14
C GLY A 179 -15.57 -12.72 -10.35
N CYS A 180 -15.71 -11.81 -9.38
CA CYS A 180 -16.59 -10.64 -9.52
C CYS A 180 -16.15 -9.73 -10.68
N THR A 181 -14.85 -9.47 -10.82
CA THR A 181 -14.32 -8.58 -11.85
C THR A 181 -14.46 -9.21 -13.24
N LEU A 182 -14.13 -10.49 -13.39
CA LEU A 182 -14.29 -11.23 -14.64
C LEU A 182 -15.75 -11.29 -15.06
N ARG A 183 -16.72 -11.46 -14.15
CA ARG A 183 -18.15 -11.45 -14.50
C ARG A 183 -18.58 -10.12 -15.16
N ILE A 184 -17.99 -9.01 -14.74
CA ILE A 184 -18.27 -7.69 -15.35
C ILE A 184 -17.53 -7.56 -16.68
N LEU A 185 -16.24 -7.92 -16.70
CA LEU A 185 -15.38 -7.78 -17.87
C LEU A 185 -15.64 -8.82 -18.96
N ALA A 186 -16.32 -9.93 -18.67
CA ALA A 186 -16.69 -10.95 -19.65
C ALA A 186 -17.75 -10.45 -20.64
N LYS A 187 -18.48 -9.38 -20.29
CA LYS A 187 -19.39 -8.73 -21.24
C LYS A 187 -18.59 -8.16 -22.40
N ASN A 188 -18.84 -8.68 -23.60
CA ASN A 188 -18.16 -8.35 -24.86
C ASN A 188 -16.67 -8.70 -24.87
N PHE A 189 -16.25 -9.68 -24.08
CA PHE A 189 -14.89 -10.20 -24.14
C PHE A 189 -14.72 -11.07 -25.38
N HIS A 190 -13.62 -10.84 -26.10
CA HIS A 190 -13.08 -11.77 -27.08
C HIS A 190 -11.57 -11.81 -26.91
N PHE A 191 -10.96 -12.95 -27.27
CA PHE A 191 -9.50 -13.03 -27.30
C PHE A 191 -8.97 -12.03 -28.33
N GLY A 192 -8.05 -11.17 -27.90
CA GLY A 192 -7.52 -10.08 -28.71
C GLY A 192 -6.06 -9.80 -28.41
N GLY A 193 -5.39 -9.22 -29.39
CA GLY A 193 -3.97 -8.86 -29.27
C GLY A 193 -3.11 -9.57 -30.30
N SER A 194 -1.94 -9.00 -30.53
CA SER A 194 -0.90 -9.56 -31.38
C SER A 194 0.41 -9.61 -30.60
N LYS A 195 1.36 -10.42 -31.04
CA LYS A 195 2.71 -10.46 -30.44
C LYS A 195 3.33 -9.05 -30.32
N LYS A 196 3.16 -8.22 -31.36
CA LYS A 196 3.62 -6.82 -31.36
C LYS A 196 2.93 -5.98 -30.28
N ALA A 197 1.61 -6.14 -30.10
CA ALA A 197 0.87 -5.41 -29.08
C ALA A 197 1.31 -5.82 -27.66
N PHE A 198 1.48 -7.12 -27.40
CA PHE A 198 1.95 -7.61 -26.11
C PHE A 198 3.37 -7.12 -25.80
N GLN A 199 4.28 -7.19 -26.77
CA GLN A 199 5.63 -6.66 -26.62
C GLN A 199 5.63 -5.16 -26.31
N ALA A 200 4.83 -4.37 -27.04
CA ALA A 200 4.73 -2.94 -26.79
C ALA A 200 4.23 -2.62 -25.36
N ILE A 201 3.21 -3.35 -24.88
CA ILE A 201 2.68 -3.19 -23.52
C ILE A 201 3.74 -3.54 -22.47
N LEU A 202 4.44 -4.67 -22.63
CA LEU A 202 5.46 -5.12 -21.69
C LEU A 202 6.65 -4.15 -21.62
N VAL A 203 7.13 -3.67 -22.78
CA VAL A 203 8.22 -2.68 -22.83
C VAL A 203 7.80 -1.36 -22.18
N ALA A 204 6.59 -0.88 -22.47
CA ALA A 204 6.06 0.33 -21.84
C ALA A 204 5.90 0.18 -20.32
N GLY A 205 5.61 -1.03 -19.84
CA GLY A 205 5.42 -1.36 -18.43
C GLY A 205 6.70 -1.39 -17.58
N MET A 206 7.88 -1.57 -18.18
CA MET A 206 9.12 -1.82 -17.42
C MET A 206 9.50 -0.67 -16.48
N LEU A 207 9.47 0.59 -16.93
CA LEU A 207 9.85 1.72 -16.09
C LEU A 207 8.85 1.99 -14.94
N PRO A 208 7.52 2.00 -15.18
CA PRO A 208 6.52 2.03 -14.10
C PRO A 208 6.65 0.86 -13.13
N MET A 209 6.94 -0.35 -13.63
CA MET A 209 7.18 -1.54 -12.80
C MET A 209 8.38 -1.33 -11.89
N LEU A 210 9.55 -0.94 -12.41
CA LEU A 210 10.74 -0.69 -11.61
C LEU A 210 10.52 0.39 -10.56
N THR A 211 9.78 1.45 -10.90
CA THR A 211 9.44 2.51 -9.95
C THR A 211 8.54 1.98 -8.83
N THR A 212 7.51 1.20 -9.16
CA THR A 212 6.59 0.63 -8.16
C THR A 212 7.27 -0.44 -7.32
N PHE A 213 8.21 -1.19 -7.90
CA PHE A 213 9.06 -2.13 -7.20
C PHE A 213 9.92 -1.42 -6.16
N LEU A 214 10.58 -0.31 -6.49
CA LEU A 214 11.35 0.47 -5.51
C LEU A 214 10.47 0.99 -4.37
N ILE A 215 9.24 1.45 -4.66
CA ILE A 215 8.28 1.84 -3.62
C ILE A 215 7.94 0.64 -2.72
N SER A 216 7.68 -0.53 -3.32
CA SER A 216 7.34 -1.75 -2.58
C SER A 216 8.48 -2.20 -1.67
N ILE A 217 9.70 -2.24 -2.19
CA ILE A 217 10.92 -2.55 -1.43
C ILE A 217 11.09 -1.55 -0.28
N ASN A 218 10.91 -0.25 -0.52
CA ASN A 218 11.06 0.78 0.52
C ASN A 218 10.14 0.59 1.74
N TYR A 219 9.00 -0.10 1.60
CA TYR A 219 8.05 -0.34 2.70
C TYR A 219 8.09 -1.77 3.25
N ARG A 220 8.69 -2.71 2.53
CA ARG A 220 8.49 -4.15 2.77
C ARG A 220 9.80 -4.89 3.00
N ILE A 221 10.94 -4.36 2.53
CA ILE A 221 12.22 -5.06 2.54
C ILE A 221 12.74 -5.36 3.95
N ASP A 222 12.49 -4.46 4.90
CA ASP A 222 12.90 -4.61 6.31
C ASP A 222 12.49 -5.97 6.88
N ILE A 223 11.21 -6.33 6.74
CA ILE A 223 10.68 -7.59 7.29
C ILE A 223 11.29 -8.81 6.59
N VAL A 224 11.56 -8.70 5.28
CA VAL A 224 12.23 -9.78 4.53
C VAL A 224 13.69 -9.93 4.96
N LEU A 225 14.41 -8.82 5.14
CA LEU A 225 15.79 -8.83 5.62
C LEU A 225 15.88 -9.39 7.04
N LEU A 226 14.99 -9.01 7.95
CA LEU A 226 14.95 -9.56 9.31
C LEU A 226 14.79 -11.09 9.28
N GLY A 227 13.87 -11.61 8.46
CA GLY A 227 13.70 -13.07 8.28
C GLY A 227 14.92 -13.75 7.68
N TRP A 228 15.53 -13.14 6.65
CA TRP A 228 16.74 -13.67 6.00
C TRP A 228 17.97 -13.63 6.91
N MET A 229 18.05 -12.65 7.82
CA MET A 229 19.10 -12.51 8.83
C MET A 229 18.83 -13.36 10.09
N ASN A 230 17.88 -14.29 10.04
CA ASN A 230 17.51 -15.23 11.12
C ASN A 230 17.08 -14.54 12.42
N VAL A 231 16.46 -13.35 12.35
CA VAL A 231 15.79 -12.76 13.50
C VAL A 231 14.55 -13.59 13.84
N SER A 232 14.31 -13.85 15.12
CA SER A 232 13.17 -14.65 15.58
C SER A 232 11.85 -14.12 15.03
N PHE A 233 10.97 -15.03 14.56
CA PHE A 233 9.64 -14.65 14.09
C PHE A 233 8.79 -14.00 15.18
N TYR A 234 9.05 -14.27 16.46
CA TYR A 234 8.42 -13.53 17.57
C TYR A 234 8.72 -12.03 17.48
N ASP A 235 9.99 -11.66 17.34
CA ASP A 235 10.43 -10.27 17.25
C ASP A 235 9.96 -9.63 15.94
N ILE A 236 9.97 -10.36 14.83
CA ILE A 236 9.40 -9.92 13.55
C ILE A 236 7.90 -9.67 13.69
N GLY A 237 7.19 -10.46 14.51
CA GLY A 237 5.78 -10.24 14.84
C GLY A 237 5.52 -8.92 15.54
N LEU A 238 6.35 -8.60 16.54
CA LEU A 238 6.31 -7.32 17.24
C LEU A 238 6.66 -6.17 16.30
N TYR A 239 7.73 -6.32 15.52
CA TYR A 239 8.19 -5.32 14.56
C TYR A 239 7.13 -5.03 13.51
N SER A 240 6.64 -6.05 12.82
CA SER A 240 5.63 -5.93 11.76
C SER A 240 4.33 -5.32 12.27
N THR A 241 3.93 -5.62 13.51
CA THR A 241 2.75 -5.02 14.14
C THR A 241 2.96 -3.52 14.40
N GLY A 242 4.11 -3.14 14.93
CA GLY A 242 4.44 -1.74 15.20
C GLY A 242 4.62 -0.91 13.93
N VAL A 243 5.30 -1.46 12.92
CA VAL A 243 5.40 -0.86 11.58
C VAL A 243 4.01 -0.70 10.97
N GLN A 244 3.17 -1.73 11.00
CA GLN A 244 1.84 -1.67 10.41
C GLN A 244 0.97 -0.58 11.05
N LEU A 245 1.02 -0.40 12.38
CA LEU A 245 0.36 0.73 13.05
C LEU A 245 0.86 2.10 12.57
N ALA A 246 2.18 2.26 12.42
CA ALA A 246 2.76 3.51 11.90
C ALA A 246 2.41 3.74 10.42
N GLU A 247 2.31 2.68 9.61
CA GLU A 247 1.86 2.77 8.20
C GLU A 247 0.41 3.26 8.10
N TYR A 248 -0.47 2.89 9.04
CA TYR A 248 -1.83 3.45 9.07
C TYR A 248 -1.83 4.98 9.23
N ALA A 249 -0.84 5.55 9.92
CA ALA A 249 -0.68 7.02 10.00
C ALA A 249 -0.34 7.64 8.64
N TRP A 250 0.21 6.87 7.68
CA TRP A 250 0.49 7.34 6.33
C TRP A 250 -0.77 7.61 5.50
N MET A 251 -1.94 7.21 5.97
CA MET A 251 -3.20 7.56 5.34
C MET A 251 -3.50 9.05 5.45
N ILE A 252 -2.97 9.73 6.47
CA ILE A 252 -3.09 11.17 6.67
C ILE A 252 -2.49 11.93 5.46
N PRO A 253 -1.20 11.77 5.10
CA PRO A 253 -0.66 12.44 3.91
C PRO A 253 -1.34 11.99 2.62
N ASP A 254 -1.84 10.75 2.52
CA ASP A 254 -2.57 10.29 1.33
C ASP A 254 -3.90 11.06 1.12
N ILE A 255 -4.63 11.39 2.19
CA ILE A 255 -5.84 12.23 2.13
C ILE A 255 -5.50 13.64 1.62
N PHE A 256 -4.48 14.29 2.20
CA PHE A 256 -4.10 15.66 1.82
C PHE A 256 -3.50 15.74 0.42
N LYS A 257 -2.80 14.69 -0.02
CA LYS A 257 -2.31 14.52 -1.39
C LYS A 257 -3.45 14.52 -2.40
N GLU A 258 -4.52 13.77 -2.15
CA GLU A 258 -5.66 13.72 -3.07
C GLU A 258 -6.37 15.07 -3.17
N VAL A 259 -6.60 15.74 -2.03
CA VAL A 259 -7.18 17.09 -2.00
C VAL A 259 -6.34 18.06 -2.84
N MET A 260 -5.01 18.00 -2.70
CA MET A 260 -4.09 18.80 -3.49
C MET A 260 -4.20 18.48 -4.99
N LEU A 261 -4.22 17.20 -5.39
CA LEU A 261 -4.35 16.80 -6.79
C LEU A 261 -5.68 17.26 -7.42
N HIS A 262 -6.79 17.22 -6.67
CA HIS A 262 -8.08 17.70 -7.16
C HIS A 262 -8.13 19.22 -7.36
N LYS A 263 -7.38 19.99 -6.56
CA LYS A 263 -7.23 21.44 -6.74
C LYS A 263 -6.23 21.80 -7.86
N ASN A 264 -5.20 20.99 -8.05
CA ASN A 264 -4.13 21.19 -9.04
C ASN A 264 -4.51 20.86 -10.50
N ALA A 265 -5.80 20.72 -10.84
CA ALA A 265 -6.24 20.78 -12.24
C ALA A 265 -5.91 22.13 -12.91
N ARG A 266 -5.53 23.15 -12.12
CA ARG A 266 -4.88 24.39 -12.57
C ARG A 266 -3.43 24.39 -12.07
N ARG A 267 -2.47 24.55 -12.98
CA ARG A 267 -1.03 24.52 -12.68
C ARG A 267 -0.66 25.59 -11.63
N ASP A 268 0.28 25.23 -10.75
CA ASP A 268 1.07 26.13 -9.89
C ASP A 268 0.44 26.69 -8.59
N ASP A 269 -0.44 25.97 -7.90
CA ASP A 269 -0.85 26.35 -6.54
C ASP A 269 0.12 25.83 -5.46
N ILE A 270 1.29 26.47 -5.35
CA ILE A 270 2.26 26.25 -4.27
C ILE A 270 1.60 26.41 -2.90
N ARG A 271 0.57 27.27 -2.76
CA ARG A 271 -0.12 27.47 -1.48
C ARG A 271 -0.92 26.24 -1.08
N SER A 272 -1.61 25.60 -2.02
CA SER A 272 -2.31 24.32 -1.80
C SER A 272 -1.34 23.20 -1.39
N LEU A 273 -0.18 23.11 -2.05
CA LEU A 273 0.88 22.16 -1.67
C LEU A 273 1.36 22.41 -0.23
N LEU A 274 1.73 23.65 0.10
CA LEU A 274 2.21 24.00 1.44
C LEU A 274 1.14 23.80 2.52
N PHE A 275 -0.12 24.09 2.21
CA PHE A 275 -1.26 23.79 3.10
C PHE A 275 -1.35 22.28 3.39
N SER A 276 -1.34 21.45 2.35
CA SER A 276 -1.40 20.00 2.49
C SER A 276 -0.21 19.44 3.28
N LEU A 277 1.00 19.96 3.07
CA LEU A 277 2.19 19.59 3.85
C LEU A 277 2.03 19.95 5.33
N ARG A 278 1.71 21.21 5.67
CA ARG A 278 1.55 21.66 7.07
C ARG A 278 0.48 20.86 7.81
N MET A 279 -0.66 20.62 7.15
CA MET A 279 -1.77 19.86 7.73
C MET A 279 -1.37 18.40 7.98
N ALA A 280 -0.74 17.75 6.99
CA ALA A 280 -0.31 16.37 7.11
C ALA A 280 0.78 16.20 8.19
N THR A 281 1.82 17.04 8.16
CA THR A 281 2.91 17.01 9.14
C THR A 281 2.41 17.25 10.56
N THR A 282 1.59 18.28 10.77
CA THR A 282 1.04 18.58 12.11
C THR A 282 0.15 17.46 12.62
N SER A 283 -0.70 16.89 11.76
CA SER A 283 -1.58 15.77 12.12
C SER A 283 -0.77 14.53 12.50
N VAL A 284 0.25 14.19 11.70
CA VAL A 284 1.14 13.05 11.99
C VAL A 284 1.88 13.23 13.32
N ILE A 285 2.45 14.42 13.57
CA ILE A 285 3.16 14.70 14.83
C ILE A 285 2.19 14.59 16.01
N PHE A 286 0.97 15.13 15.88
CA PHE A 286 -0.06 15.00 16.90
C PHE A 286 -0.39 13.53 17.22
N PHE A 287 -0.61 12.70 16.19
CA PHE A 287 -0.82 11.26 16.41
C PHE A 287 0.42 10.57 16.99
N GLY A 288 1.62 10.96 16.61
CA GLY A 288 2.86 10.46 17.22
C GLY A 288 2.93 10.75 18.72
N ILE A 289 2.58 11.96 19.15
CA ILE A 289 2.50 12.33 20.57
C ILE A 289 1.45 11.49 21.30
N LEU A 290 0.26 11.29 20.70
CA LEU A 290 -0.76 10.41 21.27
C LEU A 290 -0.27 8.97 21.42
N MET A 291 0.51 8.48 20.46
CA MET A 291 1.12 7.15 20.53
C MET A 291 2.22 7.07 21.58
N ILE A 292 2.99 8.12 21.83
CA ILE A 292 3.95 8.14 22.93
C ILE A 292 3.22 8.04 24.27
N ILE A 293 2.16 8.83 24.47
CA ILE A 293 1.43 8.93 25.74
C ILE A 293 0.56 7.68 26.00
N GLY A 294 -0.20 7.23 25.00
CA GLY A 294 -1.23 6.18 25.15
C GLY A 294 -0.98 4.91 24.35
N GLY A 295 0.07 4.86 23.53
CA GLY A 295 0.28 3.77 22.57
C GLY A 295 0.48 2.41 23.22
N LYS A 296 1.11 2.34 24.40
CA LYS A 296 1.30 1.07 25.12
C LYS A 296 -0.05 0.46 25.53
N TRP A 297 -0.95 1.28 26.08
CA TRP A 297 -2.31 0.86 26.43
C TRP A 297 -3.11 0.50 25.17
N LEU A 298 -3.03 1.32 24.12
CA LEU A 298 -3.72 1.07 22.86
C LEU A 298 -3.30 -0.26 22.23
N ILE A 299 -2.00 -0.56 22.18
CA ILE A 299 -1.46 -1.82 21.64
C ILE A 299 -1.93 -3.01 22.47
N GLY A 300 -1.84 -2.92 23.81
CA GLY A 300 -2.34 -3.96 24.71
C GLY A 300 -3.84 -4.21 24.54
N PHE A 301 -4.62 -3.13 24.39
CA PHE A 301 -6.06 -3.21 24.14
C PHE A 301 -6.39 -3.76 22.74
N MET A 302 -5.65 -3.39 21.70
CA MET A 302 -5.94 -3.83 20.33
C MET A 302 -5.45 -5.24 20.06
N PHE A 303 -4.23 -5.60 20.46
CA PHE A 303 -3.58 -6.85 20.05
C PHE A 303 -3.34 -7.84 21.19
N GLY A 304 -3.46 -7.39 22.45
CA GLY A 304 -3.22 -8.22 23.63
C GLY A 304 -1.85 -7.99 24.27
N ALA A 305 -1.67 -8.55 25.47
CA ALA A 305 -0.48 -8.31 26.30
C ALA A 305 0.83 -8.80 25.65
N SER A 306 0.78 -9.87 24.86
CA SER A 306 1.94 -10.43 24.16
C SER A 306 2.52 -9.50 23.10
N PHE A 307 1.77 -8.48 22.65
CA PHE A 307 2.21 -7.51 21.66
C PHE A 307 2.72 -6.20 22.25
N ILE A 308 2.77 -6.05 23.58
CA ILE A 308 3.24 -4.81 24.23
C ILE A 308 4.65 -4.41 23.77
N GLY A 309 5.52 -5.38 23.45
CA GLY A 309 6.86 -5.12 22.92
C GLY A 309 6.87 -4.32 21.60
N ALA A 310 5.79 -4.37 20.81
CA ALA A 310 5.62 -3.59 19.58
C ALA A 310 5.55 -2.08 19.83
N TYR A 311 5.29 -1.64 21.07
CA TYR A 311 5.21 -0.22 21.43
C TYR A 311 6.49 0.54 21.08
N SER A 312 7.66 -0.02 21.42
CA SER A 312 8.96 0.63 21.16
C SER A 312 9.17 0.87 19.66
N ILE A 313 8.95 -0.16 18.84
CA ILE A 313 9.02 -0.08 17.39
C ILE A 313 7.99 0.92 16.84
N THR A 314 6.77 0.92 17.38
CA THR A 314 5.72 1.86 16.95
C THR A 314 6.17 3.30 17.16
N VAL A 315 6.67 3.64 18.35
CA VAL A 315 7.16 5.00 18.67
C VAL A 315 8.32 5.39 17.75
N LEU A 316 9.27 4.48 17.53
CA LEU A 316 10.39 4.71 16.59
C LEU A 316 9.89 4.98 15.17
N MET A 317 8.97 4.19 14.67
CA MET A 317 8.43 4.37 13.33
C MET A 317 7.64 5.68 13.21
N PHE A 318 6.92 6.11 14.26
CA PHE A 318 6.25 7.41 14.31
C PHE A 318 7.22 8.61 14.21
N LEU A 319 8.48 8.48 14.64
CA LEU A 319 9.52 9.50 14.41
C LEU A 319 9.87 9.63 12.91
N ALA A 320 9.74 8.57 12.13
CA ALA A 320 10.02 8.57 10.70
C ALA A 320 8.86 9.11 9.83
N VAL A 321 7.61 9.00 10.32
CA VAL A 321 6.40 9.36 9.53
C VAL A 321 6.40 10.82 9.05
N PRO A 322 6.81 11.84 9.84
CA PRO A 322 6.87 13.22 9.36
C PRO A 322 7.73 13.39 8.11
N ALA A 323 8.87 12.70 7.99
CA ALA A 323 9.70 12.75 6.80
C ALA A 323 8.99 12.17 5.57
N MET A 324 8.23 11.09 5.76
CA MET A 324 7.44 10.45 4.70
C MET A 324 6.32 11.32 4.14
N VAL A 325 5.83 12.32 4.89
CA VAL A 325 4.84 13.28 4.40
C VAL A 325 5.35 14.00 3.16
N TYR A 326 6.60 14.46 3.17
CA TYR A 326 7.24 15.16 2.06
C TYR A 326 7.38 14.24 0.85
N THR A 327 7.92 13.04 1.04
CA THR A 327 8.08 12.03 -0.01
C THR A 327 6.74 11.67 -0.66
N LYS A 328 5.70 11.42 0.14
CA LYS A 328 4.38 11.04 -0.39
C LYS A 328 3.69 12.16 -1.14
N ILE A 329 3.64 13.37 -0.58
CA ILE A 329 2.91 14.49 -1.20
C ILE A 329 3.68 15.04 -2.40
N ILE A 330 4.96 15.40 -2.23
CA ILE A 330 5.78 15.99 -3.29
C ILE A 330 6.12 14.94 -4.35
N GLY A 331 6.49 13.72 -3.95
CA GLY A 331 6.83 12.65 -4.90
C GLY A 331 5.67 12.32 -5.84
N THR A 332 4.43 12.44 -5.39
CA THR A 332 3.27 12.26 -6.28
C THR A 332 3.14 13.38 -7.30
N LEU A 333 3.53 14.62 -6.99
CA LEU A 333 3.59 15.69 -7.99
C LEU A 333 4.58 15.35 -9.10
N PHE A 334 5.72 14.74 -8.77
CA PHE A 334 6.69 14.29 -9.78
C PHE A 334 6.11 13.21 -10.69
N ILE A 335 5.43 12.22 -10.11
CA ILE A 335 4.71 11.18 -10.85
C ILE A 335 3.65 11.80 -11.77
N ALA A 336 2.82 12.68 -11.24
CA ALA A 336 1.72 13.32 -11.98
C ALA A 336 2.23 14.21 -13.13
N ASN A 337 3.37 14.90 -12.93
CA ASN A 337 3.98 15.79 -13.91
C ASN A 337 4.93 15.07 -14.89
N GLY A 338 4.99 13.73 -14.87
CA GLY A 338 5.87 12.96 -15.76
C GLY A 338 7.36 13.04 -15.43
N LYS A 339 7.74 13.62 -14.28
CA LYS A 339 9.14 13.76 -13.82
C LYS A 339 9.61 12.51 -13.05
N TRP A 340 9.36 11.32 -13.62
CA TRP A 340 9.62 10.03 -12.98
C TRP A 340 11.09 9.80 -12.60
N ARG A 341 12.03 10.37 -13.35
CA ARG A 341 13.48 10.15 -13.15
C ARG A 341 13.97 10.62 -11.78
N PHE A 342 13.61 11.83 -11.36
CA PHE A 342 14.03 12.36 -10.06
C PHE A 342 13.47 11.54 -8.90
N TYR A 343 12.18 11.19 -9.00
CA TYR A 343 11.51 10.34 -8.02
C TYR A 343 12.16 8.95 -7.93
N PHE A 344 12.43 8.33 -9.08
CA PHE A 344 13.08 7.03 -9.18
C PHE A 344 14.48 7.03 -8.55
N VAL A 345 15.34 8.00 -8.91
CA VAL A 345 16.72 8.07 -8.38
C VAL A 345 16.71 8.30 -6.87
N THR A 346 15.83 9.17 -6.37
CA THR A 346 15.68 9.43 -4.94
C THR A 346 15.28 8.16 -4.18
N LEU A 347 14.29 7.41 -4.70
CA LEU A 347 13.89 6.13 -4.12
C LEU A 347 15.00 5.09 -4.17
N LEU A 348 15.71 4.99 -5.28
CA LEU A 348 16.81 4.03 -5.43
C LEU A 348 17.89 4.26 -4.38
N ILE A 349 18.34 5.51 -4.21
CA ILE A 349 19.33 5.88 -3.19
C ILE A 349 18.81 5.54 -1.79
N THR A 350 17.55 5.88 -1.51
CA THR A 350 16.92 5.64 -0.20
C THR A 350 16.82 4.15 0.12
N VAL A 351 16.43 3.32 -0.86
CA VAL A 351 16.32 1.87 -0.72
C VAL A 351 17.67 1.23 -0.51
N LEU A 352 18.68 1.62 -1.30
CA LEU A 352 20.04 1.09 -1.14
C LEU A 352 20.62 1.44 0.23
N LEU A 353 20.39 2.68 0.70
CA LEU A 353 20.79 3.08 2.05
C LEU A 353 20.06 2.26 3.12
N ASN A 354 18.75 2.08 3.00
CA ASN A 354 17.97 1.28 3.95
C ASN A 354 18.46 -0.15 4.03
N ILE A 355 18.72 -0.78 2.88
CA ILE A 355 19.27 -2.14 2.83
C ILE A 355 20.64 -2.19 3.51
N ALA A 356 21.56 -1.28 3.15
CA ALA A 356 22.89 -1.22 3.73
C ALA A 356 22.85 -1.01 5.26
N LEU A 357 22.00 -0.11 5.74
CA LEU A 357 21.82 0.12 7.17
C LEU A 357 21.19 -1.07 7.89
N ASN A 358 20.27 -1.80 7.26
CA ASN A 358 19.74 -3.05 7.83
C ASN A 358 20.88 -4.08 8.02
N PHE A 359 21.72 -4.29 7.00
CA PHE A 359 22.87 -5.19 7.10
C PHE A 359 23.85 -4.81 8.22
N VAL A 360 24.04 -3.52 8.48
CA VAL A 360 24.95 -3.03 9.53
C VAL A 360 24.30 -3.03 10.90
N LEU A 361 23.05 -2.57 11.05
CA LEU A 361 22.42 -2.32 12.35
C LEU A 361 21.66 -3.52 12.93
N VAL A 362 21.06 -4.37 12.08
CA VAL A 362 20.28 -5.53 12.54
C VAL A 362 21.13 -6.53 13.35
N PRO A 363 22.41 -6.84 13.00
CA PRO A 363 23.22 -7.76 13.79
C PRO A 363 23.47 -7.28 15.23
N PHE A 364 23.49 -5.97 15.48
CA PHE A 364 23.75 -5.40 16.81
C PHE A 364 22.48 -5.04 17.57
N PHE A 365 21.41 -4.63 16.88
CA PHE A 365 20.20 -4.08 17.49
C PHE A 365 18.91 -4.83 17.13
N GLY A 366 18.98 -5.92 16.37
CA GLY A 366 17.83 -6.70 15.94
C GLY A 366 16.77 -5.85 15.23
N THR A 367 15.51 -5.98 15.66
CA THR A 367 14.37 -5.24 15.10
C THR A 367 14.44 -3.73 15.33
N ILE A 368 15.08 -3.28 16.41
CA ILE A 368 15.32 -1.85 16.66
C ILE A 368 16.29 -1.30 15.60
N GLY A 369 17.31 -2.08 15.22
CA GLY A 369 18.25 -1.72 14.15
C GLY A 369 17.54 -1.48 12.82
N SER A 370 16.56 -2.33 12.49
CA SER A 370 15.73 -2.17 11.29
C SER A 370 14.86 -0.90 11.36
N ALA A 371 14.24 -0.61 12.51
CA ALA A 371 13.49 0.65 12.71
C ALA A 371 14.39 1.89 12.53
N LEU A 372 15.62 1.87 13.05
CA LEU A 372 16.60 2.94 12.88
C LEU A 372 17.04 3.10 11.41
N ALA A 373 17.27 2.00 10.70
CA ALA A 373 17.57 2.03 9.27
C ALA A 373 16.44 2.71 8.48
N SER A 374 15.18 2.45 8.84
CA SER A 374 14.02 3.07 8.21
C SER A 374 13.85 4.54 8.59
N ILE A 375 14.10 4.95 9.84
CA ILE A 375 14.12 6.36 10.24
C ILE A 375 15.13 7.15 9.40
N VAL A 376 16.36 6.66 9.28
CA VAL A 376 17.44 7.36 8.54
C VAL A 376 17.08 7.46 7.07
N SER A 377 16.64 6.36 6.45
CA SER A 377 16.32 6.34 5.02
C SER A 377 15.09 7.20 4.69
N TYR A 378 14.02 7.14 5.49
CA TYR A 378 12.85 8.00 5.27
C TYR A 378 13.18 9.48 5.51
N SER A 379 14.04 9.78 6.48
CA SER A 379 14.55 11.14 6.72
C SER A 379 15.36 11.66 5.54
N LEU A 380 16.23 10.84 4.94
CA LEU A 380 16.96 11.20 3.73
C LEU A 380 16.01 11.50 2.57
N SER A 381 15.05 10.60 2.32
CA SER A 381 14.04 10.78 1.26
C SER A 381 13.25 12.07 1.44
N GLY A 382 12.67 12.27 2.64
CA GLY A 382 11.91 13.47 2.97
C GLY A 382 12.75 14.74 2.87
N GLY A 383 14.01 14.69 3.32
CA GLY A 383 14.98 15.76 3.21
C GLY A 383 15.27 16.16 1.77
N ILE A 384 15.48 15.18 0.86
CA ILE A 384 15.70 15.45 -0.57
C ILE A 384 14.49 16.17 -1.19
N PHE A 385 13.26 15.73 -0.90
CA PHE A 385 12.06 16.39 -1.42
C PHE A 385 11.82 17.77 -0.80
N LEU A 386 12.14 17.96 0.49
CA LEU A 386 12.05 19.26 1.15
C LEU A 386 13.08 20.25 0.60
N ILE A 387 14.34 19.81 0.39
CA ILE A 387 15.39 20.63 -0.25
C ILE A 387 14.96 21.02 -1.66
N TRP A 388 14.41 20.08 -2.43
CA TRP A 388 13.88 20.38 -3.75
C TRP A 388 12.78 21.45 -3.68
N LEU A 389 11.82 21.32 -2.76
CA LEU A 389 10.77 22.32 -2.58
C LEU A 389 11.35 23.71 -2.32
N ILE A 390 12.29 23.84 -1.39
CA ILE A 390 12.89 25.13 -1.01
C ILE A 390 13.73 25.72 -2.14
N ARG A 391 14.42 24.90 -2.94
CA ARG A 391 15.26 25.39 -4.06
C ARG A 391 14.46 25.79 -5.29
N ASN A 392 13.29 25.17 -5.49
CA ASN A 392 12.50 25.35 -6.70
C ASN A 392 11.23 26.20 -6.47
N THR A 393 10.98 26.65 -5.24
CA THR A 393 9.88 27.55 -4.89
C THR A 393 10.36 28.63 -3.93
N ASP A 394 9.64 29.75 -3.82
CA ASP A 394 9.95 30.81 -2.84
C ASP A 394 9.65 30.42 -1.38
N ALA A 395 9.32 29.15 -1.11
CA ALA A 395 8.98 28.67 0.21
C ALA A 395 10.22 28.44 1.07
N LYS A 396 10.15 28.86 2.35
CA LYS A 396 11.18 28.56 3.35
C LYS A 396 10.89 27.23 4.03
N TRP A 397 11.90 26.61 4.65
CA TRP A 397 11.77 25.32 5.33
C TRP A 397 10.66 25.32 6.41
N HIS A 398 10.50 26.42 7.14
CA HIS A 398 9.46 26.55 8.17
C HIS A 398 8.04 26.74 7.62
N ASP A 399 7.89 27.09 6.33
CA ASP A 399 6.59 27.24 5.70
C ASP A 399 5.87 25.91 5.47
N ALA A 400 6.61 24.80 5.54
CA ALA A 400 6.14 23.45 5.29
C ALA A 400 6.07 22.57 6.55
N LEU A 401 6.30 23.12 7.75
CA LEU A 401 6.35 22.36 9.01
C LEU A 401 5.02 22.37 9.78
N PHE A 402 4.60 23.53 10.29
CA PHE A 402 3.48 23.63 11.23
C PHE A 402 2.35 24.50 10.71
N ILE A 403 1.11 24.11 11.05
CA ILE A 403 -0.11 24.87 10.76
C ILE A 403 0.04 26.34 11.16
N LYS A 404 -0.32 27.24 10.25
CA LYS A 404 -0.34 28.69 10.46
C LYS A 404 -1.76 29.18 10.77
N LYS A 405 -1.89 30.36 11.38
CA LYS A 405 -3.20 31.00 11.66
C LYS A 405 -4.10 31.09 10.41
N GLN A 406 -3.51 31.29 9.24
CA GLN A 406 -4.23 31.37 7.96
C GLN A 406 -4.89 30.04 7.56
N ASP A 407 -4.28 28.91 7.90
CA ASP A 407 -4.82 27.57 7.58
C ASP A 407 -6.09 27.30 8.42
N VAL A 408 -6.11 27.74 9.68
CA VAL A 408 -7.28 27.62 10.57
C VAL A 408 -8.47 28.41 10.03
N VAL A 409 -8.22 29.58 9.44
CA VAL A 409 -9.26 30.39 8.79
C VAL A 409 -9.80 29.67 7.54
N GLN A 410 -8.94 29.08 6.71
CA GLN A 410 -9.39 28.28 5.57
C GLN A 410 -10.23 27.08 5.99
N ILE A 411 -9.85 26.36 7.05
CA ILE A 411 -10.64 25.24 7.58
C ILE A 411 -12.02 25.73 8.05
N ARG A 412 -12.08 26.84 8.80
CA ARG A 412 -13.37 27.43 9.24
C ARG A 412 -14.26 27.83 8.06
N GLN A 413 -13.68 28.32 6.97
CA GLN A 413 -14.44 28.66 5.75
C GLN A 413 -14.94 27.42 5.01
N ILE A 414 -14.18 26.32 5.00
CA ILE A 414 -14.59 25.05 4.41
C ILE A 414 -15.71 24.40 5.24
N ILE A 415 -15.63 24.44 6.57
CA ILE A 415 -16.64 23.84 7.47
C ILE A 415 -17.96 24.64 7.47
N LYS A 416 -17.91 25.95 7.21
CA LYS A 416 -19.10 26.81 7.13
C LYS A 416 -19.83 26.74 5.78
N ARG A 417 -19.23 26.13 4.76
CA ARG A 417 -19.85 25.83 3.46
C ARG A 417 -20.43 24.42 3.48
#